data_AF-A0A8J4YFQ5-F1
#
_entry.id   AF-A0A8J4YFQ5-F1
#
_cell.length_a   1.000
_cell.length_b   1.000
_cell.length_c   1.000
_cell.angle_alpha   90.00
_cell.angle_beta   90.00
_cell.angle_gamma   90.00
#
_symmetry.space_group_name_H-M   'P 1'
#
loop_
_entity.id
_entity.type
_entity.pdbx_description
1 polymer ?
#
loop_
_entity_poly.entity_id
_entity_poly.type
_entity_poly.pdbx_seq_one_letter_code
_entity_poly.pdbx_strand_id
1 'polypeptide(L)'
;MEQLEKAAQILMAPPDLVTSAQRHEAEQVFLQLRNTKNPFNLCRQLLETSQVSYLLFEAATLLRVGVIREWRDLSKEDSIQLRQYIVHYVVNRRNIPHYVRETLVQVVGIMVKRGSVEDQGEDRGRLLTEVEQLISSGDNTMRMIGCSIISALMQEYAVTVKSTDVGLTWETHFKAKKQFEGTDLRRIFHFIVNLLGELVKVEGKMSQELSALLLKLLVIAETTLTWSFISLHYILL
;
A
#
# COMPACT_ATOMS: atom_id res chain seq x y z
N MET A 1 22.89 -10.12 5.76
CA MET A 1 22.74 -8.74 5.23
C MET A 1 23.79 -8.44 4.17
N GLU A 2 25.08 -8.55 4.50
CA GLU A 2 26.18 -8.33 3.55
C GLU A 2 26.07 -9.20 2.27
N GLN A 3 25.68 -10.47 2.40
CA GLN A 3 25.43 -11.35 1.25
C GLN A 3 24.30 -10.84 0.33
N LEU A 4 23.22 -10.31 0.91
CA LEU A 4 22.08 -9.76 0.15
C LEU A 4 22.47 -8.46 -0.55
N GLU A 5 23.26 -7.60 0.10
CA GLU A 5 23.76 -6.36 -0.50
C GLU A 5 24.72 -6.64 -1.66
N LYS A 6 25.64 -7.59 -1.48
CA LYS A 6 26.52 -8.06 -2.56
C LYS A 6 25.72 -8.64 -3.72
N ALA A 7 24.74 -9.51 -3.45
CA ALA A 7 23.86 -10.06 -4.48
C ALA A 7 23.07 -8.95 -5.21
N ALA A 8 22.57 -7.95 -4.49
CA ALA A 8 21.88 -6.81 -5.08
C ALA A 8 22.80 -6.00 -6.01
N GLN A 9 24.05 -5.75 -5.61
CA GLN A 9 25.03 -5.06 -6.44
C GLN A 9 25.31 -5.83 -7.73
N ILE A 10 25.44 -7.16 -7.66
CA ILE A 10 25.66 -8.04 -8.81
C ILE A 10 24.48 -8.00 -9.79
N LEU A 11 23.23 -8.02 -9.29
CA LEU A 11 22.04 -7.97 -10.14
C LEU A 11 21.82 -6.59 -10.79
N MET A 12 22.15 -5.52 -10.09
CA MET A 12 22.00 -4.15 -10.57
C MET A 12 23.17 -3.67 -11.43
N ALA A 13 24.27 -4.42 -11.47
CA ALA A 13 25.44 -4.07 -12.27
C ALA A 13 25.20 -4.28 -13.78
N PRO A 14 25.83 -3.46 -14.65
CA PRO A 14 25.77 -3.62 -16.11
C PRO A 14 26.09 -5.06 -16.56
N PRO A 15 25.42 -5.56 -17.62
CA PRO A 15 25.64 -6.93 -18.13
C PRO A 15 27.10 -7.24 -18.48
N ASP A 16 27.86 -6.24 -18.91
CA ASP A 16 29.25 -6.40 -19.34
C ASP A 16 30.23 -6.55 -18.16
N LEU A 17 29.79 -6.24 -16.94
CA LEU A 17 30.64 -6.27 -15.74
C LEU A 17 30.44 -7.51 -14.86
N VAL A 18 29.46 -8.36 -15.20
CA VAL A 18 29.10 -9.51 -14.38
C VAL A 18 28.89 -10.74 -15.24
N THR A 19 29.52 -11.84 -14.86
CA THR A 19 29.34 -13.12 -15.55
C THR A 19 27.92 -13.67 -15.36
N SER A 20 27.46 -14.48 -16.32
CA SER A 20 26.17 -15.18 -16.19
C SER A 20 26.12 -16.06 -14.93
N ALA A 21 27.23 -16.66 -14.51
CA ALA A 21 27.29 -17.49 -13.31
C ALA A 21 27.07 -16.66 -12.03
N GLN A 22 27.75 -15.51 -11.89
CA GLN A 22 27.57 -14.61 -10.75
C GLN A 22 26.15 -14.06 -10.68
N ARG A 23 25.55 -13.70 -11.83
CA ARG A 23 24.14 -13.28 -11.88
C ARG A 23 23.21 -14.40 -11.41
N HIS A 24 23.42 -15.61 -11.90
CA HIS A 24 22.62 -16.76 -11.49
C HIS A 24 22.74 -17.04 -9.98
N GLU A 25 23.95 -16.98 -9.41
CA GLU A 25 24.15 -17.13 -7.97
C GLU A 25 23.41 -16.05 -7.17
N ALA A 26 23.46 -14.79 -7.62
CA ALA A 26 22.73 -13.71 -6.98
C ALA A 26 21.21 -13.89 -7.08
N GLU A 27 20.69 -14.37 -8.22
CA GLU A 27 19.27 -14.72 -8.38
C GLU A 27 18.85 -15.81 -7.39
N GLN A 28 19.67 -16.84 -7.18
CA GLN A 28 19.38 -17.91 -6.21
C GLN A 28 19.26 -17.37 -4.78
N VAL A 29 20.09 -16.39 -4.39
CA VAL A 29 19.98 -15.73 -3.07
C VAL A 29 18.62 -15.03 -2.93
N PHE A 30 18.13 -14.34 -3.96
CA PHE A 30 16.82 -13.69 -3.93
C PHE A 30 15.66 -14.68 -4.03
N LEU A 31 15.82 -15.80 -4.74
CA LEU A 31 14.84 -16.88 -4.73
C LEU A 31 14.69 -17.48 -3.32
N GLN A 32 15.80 -17.69 -2.61
CA GLN A 32 15.77 -18.13 -1.21
C GLN A 32 15.09 -17.10 -0.31
N LEU A 33 15.41 -15.80 -0.49
CA LEU A 33 14.75 -14.72 0.23
C LEU A 33 13.22 -14.77 0.03
N ARG A 34 12.75 -14.88 -1.21
CA ARG A 34 11.31 -14.93 -1.54
C ARG A 34 10.58 -16.15 -0.98
N ASN A 35 11.31 -17.25 -0.79
CA ASN A 35 10.79 -18.49 -0.21
C ASN A 35 10.86 -18.53 1.34
N THR A 36 11.37 -17.47 1.98
CA THR A 36 11.44 -17.37 3.44
C THR A 36 10.03 -17.41 4.04
N LYS A 37 9.79 -18.33 4.98
CA LYS A 37 8.57 -18.39 5.79
C LYS A 37 8.64 -17.35 6.91
N ASN A 38 7.50 -16.76 7.28
CA ASN A 38 7.42 -15.69 8.28
C ASN A 38 8.43 -14.56 8.03
N PRO A 39 8.34 -13.87 6.87
CA PRO A 39 9.36 -12.92 6.45
C PRO A 39 9.27 -11.57 7.17
N PHE A 40 8.31 -11.35 8.07
CA PHE A 40 7.95 -10.02 8.58
C PHE A 40 9.09 -9.34 9.35
N ASN A 41 9.75 -10.07 10.27
CA ASN A 41 10.89 -9.54 11.03
C ASN A 41 12.11 -9.29 10.13
N LEU A 42 12.37 -10.19 9.18
CA LEU A 42 13.45 -10.02 8.21
C LEU A 42 13.22 -8.79 7.33
N CYS A 43 11.99 -8.59 6.86
CA CYS A 43 11.63 -7.42 6.05
C CYS A 43 11.73 -6.13 6.85
N ARG A 44 11.29 -6.11 8.12
CA ARG A 44 11.49 -4.96 9.03
C ARG A 44 12.97 -4.61 9.15
N GLN A 45 13.80 -5.62 9.42
CA GLN A 45 15.25 -5.43 9.52
C GLN A 45 15.84 -4.87 8.21
N LEU A 46 15.49 -5.43 7.05
CA LEU A 46 15.97 -4.94 5.74
C LEU A 46 15.51 -3.50 5.47
N LEU A 47 14.25 -3.19 5.78
CA LEU A 47 13.70 -1.86 5.62
C LEU A 47 14.40 -0.84 6.52
N GLU A 48 14.78 -1.19 7.75
CA GLU A 48 15.44 -0.26 8.68
C GLU A 48 16.92 -0.03 8.38
N THR A 49 17.62 -1.08 7.98
CA THR A 49 19.09 -1.07 7.91
C THR A 49 19.64 -0.80 6.51
N SER A 50 18.95 -1.24 5.46
CA SER A 50 19.50 -1.14 4.11
C SER A 50 19.28 0.25 3.52
N GLN A 51 20.27 0.71 2.75
CA GLN A 51 20.19 1.88 1.87
C GLN A 51 20.09 1.49 0.40
N VAL A 52 20.16 0.19 0.08
CA VAL A 52 20.11 -0.31 -1.29
C VAL A 52 18.65 -0.35 -1.75
N SER A 53 18.31 0.51 -2.71
CA SER A 53 16.93 0.68 -3.20
C SER A 53 16.31 -0.63 -3.73
N TYR A 54 17.12 -1.51 -4.32
CA TYR A 54 16.69 -2.84 -4.76
C TYR A 54 16.30 -3.75 -3.58
N LEU A 55 17.06 -3.75 -2.49
CA LEU A 55 16.74 -4.55 -1.30
C LEU A 55 15.49 -4.04 -0.59
N LEU A 56 15.31 -2.72 -0.51
CA LEU A 56 14.09 -2.14 0.05
C LEU A 56 12.85 -2.57 -0.75
N PHE A 57 12.98 -2.67 -2.08
CA PHE A 57 11.91 -3.14 -2.94
C PHE A 57 11.63 -4.63 -2.82
N GLU A 58 12.66 -5.46 -2.75
CA GLU A 58 12.50 -6.90 -2.50
C GLU A 58 11.86 -7.16 -1.13
N ALA A 59 12.24 -6.41 -0.10
CA ALA A 59 11.59 -6.47 1.22
C ALA A 59 10.11 -6.05 1.16
N ALA A 60 9.79 -4.94 0.48
CA ALA A 60 8.40 -4.49 0.32
C ALA A 60 7.55 -5.51 -0.49
N THR A 61 8.13 -6.10 -1.53
CA THR A 61 7.47 -7.13 -2.36
C THR A 61 7.27 -8.43 -1.57
N LEU A 62 8.26 -8.84 -0.77
CA LEU A 62 8.17 -9.99 0.10
C LEU A 62 7.12 -9.79 1.20
N LEU A 63 7.01 -8.59 1.78
CA LEU A 63 5.90 -8.26 2.68
C LEU A 63 4.56 -8.42 1.97
N ARG A 64 4.41 -7.86 0.77
CA ARG A 64 3.16 -7.94 -0.02
C ARG A 64 2.70 -9.38 -0.25
N VAL A 65 3.61 -10.27 -0.62
CA VAL A 65 3.30 -11.69 -0.83
C VAL A 65 3.13 -12.42 0.51
N GLY A 66 3.97 -12.12 1.49
CA GLY A 66 3.95 -12.74 2.82
C GLY A 66 2.64 -12.50 3.57
N VAL A 67 2.12 -11.26 3.57
CA VAL A 67 0.83 -10.96 4.24
C VAL A 67 -0.35 -11.67 3.58
N ILE A 68 -0.28 -11.96 2.28
CA ILE A 68 -1.31 -12.74 1.56
C ILE A 68 -1.21 -14.21 1.95
N ARG A 69 0.01 -14.76 1.89
CA ARG A 69 0.32 -16.18 2.09
C ARG A 69 0.07 -16.64 3.52
N GLU A 70 0.46 -15.83 4.49
CA GLU A 70 0.54 -16.20 5.91
C GLU A 70 -0.46 -15.43 6.78
N TRP A 71 -1.48 -14.79 6.17
CA TRP A 71 -2.48 -13.99 6.89
C TRP A 71 -3.11 -14.74 8.07
N ARG A 72 -3.46 -16.02 7.86
CA ARG A 72 -4.14 -16.85 8.86
C ARG A 72 -3.26 -17.23 10.05
N ASP A 73 -1.94 -17.16 9.86
CA ASP A 73 -0.96 -17.50 10.89
C ASP A 73 -0.57 -16.26 11.72
N LEU A 74 -0.93 -15.05 11.26
CA LEU A 74 -0.72 -13.81 11.99
C LEU A 74 -1.80 -13.61 13.04
N SER A 75 -1.40 -13.30 14.27
CA SER A 75 -2.35 -12.87 15.29
C SER A 75 -2.94 -11.49 14.92
N LYS A 76 -4.15 -11.18 15.44
CA LYS A 76 -4.76 -9.86 15.26
C LYS A 76 -3.83 -8.74 15.73
N GLU A 77 -3.16 -8.94 16.86
CA GLU A 77 -2.22 -7.97 17.41
C GLU A 77 -1.00 -7.75 16.50
N ASP A 78 -0.36 -8.84 16.04
CA ASP A 78 0.80 -8.76 15.14
C ASP A 78 0.45 -8.07 13.82
N SER A 79 -0.76 -8.35 13.29
CA SER A 79 -1.24 -7.72 12.06
C SER A 79 -1.38 -6.21 12.20
N ILE A 80 -1.91 -5.73 13.33
CA ILE A 80 -2.07 -4.30 13.62
C ILE A 80 -0.71 -3.64 13.83
N GLN A 81 0.17 -4.26 14.63
CA GLN A 81 1.51 -3.74 14.88
C GLN A 81 2.35 -3.65 13.59
N LEU A 82 2.26 -4.66 12.71
CA LEU A 82 2.93 -4.63 11.41
C LEU A 82 2.37 -3.53 10.52
N ARG A 83 1.04 -3.36 10.44
CA ARG A 83 0.42 -2.26 9.68
C ARG A 83 0.89 -0.90 10.18
N GLN A 84 0.83 -0.67 11.48
CA GLN A 84 1.26 0.59 12.11
C GLN A 84 2.73 0.88 11.83
N TYR A 85 3.59 -0.15 11.91
CA TYR A 85 4.99 -0.03 11.54
C TYR A 85 5.17 0.40 10.08
N ILE A 86 4.48 -0.23 9.13
CA ILE A 86 4.61 0.12 7.71
C ILE A 86 4.17 1.56 7.45
N VAL A 87 3.03 1.98 8.03
CA VAL A 87 2.53 3.37 7.94
C VAL A 87 3.56 4.34 8.54
N HIS A 88 4.07 4.05 9.74
CA HIS A 88 5.08 4.88 10.38
C HIS A 88 6.36 4.98 9.54
N TYR A 89 6.80 3.87 8.95
CA TYR A 89 7.98 3.83 8.10
C TYR A 89 7.82 4.71 6.85
N VAL A 90 6.68 4.59 6.13
CA VAL A 90 6.47 5.38 4.90
C VAL A 90 6.32 6.87 5.17
N VAL A 91 5.73 7.24 6.32
CA VAL A 91 5.55 8.64 6.74
C VAL A 91 6.89 9.27 7.15
N ASN A 92 7.70 8.57 7.95
CA ASN A 92 8.90 9.15 8.54
C ASN A 92 10.15 9.05 7.64
N ARG A 93 10.21 8.09 6.71
CA ARG A 93 11.38 7.94 5.84
C ARG A 93 11.24 8.77 4.56
N ARG A 94 11.85 9.96 4.59
CA ARG A 94 11.77 10.96 3.49
C ARG A 94 12.37 10.46 2.17
N ASN A 95 13.54 9.80 2.22
CA ASN A 95 14.33 9.44 1.03
C ASN A 95 14.09 8.01 0.51
N ILE A 96 12.90 7.45 0.71
CA ILE A 96 12.56 6.17 0.09
C ILE A 96 12.20 6.36 -1.39
N PRO A 97 12.64 5.45 -2.27
CA PRO A 97 12.19 5.47 -3.66
C PRO A 97 10.67 5.36 -3.76
N HIS A 98 10.07 6.13 -4.67
CA HIS A 98 8.62 6.19 -4.84
C HIS A 98 7.99 4.80 -5.03
N TYR A 99 8.59 3.95 -5.87
CA TYR A 99 8.07 2.61 -6.12
C TYR A 99 8.11 1.68 -4.90
N VAL A 100 9.07 1.87 -3.99
CA VAL A 100 9.11 1.17 -2.69
C VAL A 100 7.97 1.65 -1.80
N ARG A 101 7.79 2.98 -1.71
CA ARG A 101 6.71 3.59 -0.94
C ARG A 101 5.34 3.09 -1.40
N GLU A 102 5.08 3.15 -2.70
CA GLU A 102 3.81 2.69 -3.26
C GLU A 102 3.58 1.19 -3.01
N THR A 103 4.62 0.37 -3.11
CA THR A 103 4.51 -1.06 -2.79
C THR A 103 4.15 -1.27 -1.31
N LEU A 104 4.78 -0.55 -0.37
CA LEU A 104 4.46 -0.63 1.06
C LEU A 104 3.04 -0.13 1.37
N VAL A 105 2.62 0.95 0.72
CA VAL A 105 1.26 1.48 0.85
C VAL A 105 0.22 0.48 0.32
N GLN A 106 0.52 -0.26 -0.75
CA GLN A 106 -0.30 -1.40 -1.18
C GLN A 106 -0.37 -2.51 -0.13
N VAL A 107 0.74 -2.83 0.56
CA VAL A 107 0.72 -3.80 1.68
C VAL A 107 -0.28 -3.35 2.75
N VAL A 108 -0.27 -2.06 3.11
CA VAL A 108 -1.26 -1.50 4.07
C VAL A 108 -2.68 -1.73 3.58
N GLY A 109 -2.97 -1.44 2.30
CA GLY A 109 -4.29 -1.68 1.70
C GLY A 109 -4.74 -3.14 1.79
N ILE A 110 -3.84 -4.08 1.47
CA ILE A 110 -4.12 -5.53 1.53
C ILE A 110 -4.43 -5.96 2.97
N MET A 111 -3.60 -5.54 3.92
CA MET A 111 -3.78 -5.88 5.34
C MET A 111 -5.09 -5.35 5.89
N VAL A 112 -5.44 -4.09 5.57
CA VAL A 112 -6.69 -3.46 6.02
C VAL A 112 -7.91 -4.17 5.43
N LYS A 113 -7.88 -4.53 4.14
CA LYS A 113 -8.97 -5.28 3.51
C LYS A 113 -9.19 -6.62 4.17
N ARG A 114 -8.11 -7.36 4.45
CA ARG A 114 -8.17 -8.67 5.10
C ARG A 114 -8.67 -8.57 6.55
N GLY A 115 -8.10 -7.65 7.34
CA GLY A 115 -8.55 -7.42 8.72
C GLY A 115 -10.00 -6.97 8.82
N SER A 116 -10.47 -6.18 7.84
CA SER A 116 -11.86 -5.70 7.79
C SER A 116 -12.91 -6.81 7.69
N VAL A 117 -12.53 -7.99 7.21
CA VAL A 117 -13.43 -9.15 7.17
C VAL A 117 -13.75 -9.63 8.58
N GLU A 118 -12.79 -9.51 9.50
CA GLU A 118 -12.87 -10.04 10.86
C GLU A 118 -13.45 -9.02 11.84
N ASP A 119 -13.08 -7.73 11.72
CA ASP A 119 -13.47 -6.66 12.64
C ASP A 119 -14.57 -5.74 12.10
N GLN A 120 -15.15 -6.07 10.94
CA GLN A 120 -16.14 -5.25 10.26
C GLN A 120 -15.66 -3.81 9.98
N GLY A 121 -14.37 -3.62 9.69
CA GLY A 121 -13.83 -2.34 9.26
C GLY A 121 -13.58 -1.32 10.38
N GLU A 122 -13.58 -1.75 11.64
CA GLU A 122 -13.24 -0.88 12.78
C GLU A 122 -11.83 -0.30 12.63
N ASP A 123 -10.82 -1.14 12.36
CA ASP A 123 -9.44 -0.69 12.18
C ASP A 123 -9.28 0.20 10.94
N ARG A 124 -10.01 -0.10 9.87
CA ARG A 124 -10.08 0.72 8.66
C ARG A 124 -10.59 2.13 8.96
N GLY A 125 -11.66 2.24 9.75
CA GLY A 125 -12.22 3.53 10.16
C GLY A 125 -11.24 4.37 10.96
N ARG A 126 -10.45 3.75 11.85
CA ARG A 126 -9.38 4.41 12.61
C ARG A 126 -8.25 4.89 11.70
N LEU A 127 -7.77 4.03 10.80
CA LEU A 127 -6.75 4.40 9.82
C LEU A 127 -7.20 5.57 8.94
N LEU A 128 -8.46 5.58 8.49
CA LEU A 128 -8.97 6.70 7.68
C LEU A 128 -8.94 8.02 8.46
N THR A 129 -9.24 8.01 9.77
CA THR A 129 -9.12 9.21 10.61
C THR A 129 -7.67 9.70 10.68
N GLU A 130 -6.72 8.80 10.89
CA GLU A 130 -5.28 9.14 10.89
C GLU A 130 -4.81 9.70 9.54
N VAL A 131 -5.30 9.12 8.44
CA VAL A 131 -4.95 9.55 7.08
C VAL A 131 -5.58 10.90 6.73
N GLU A 132 -6.83 11.15 7.15
CA GLU A 132 -7.47 12.47 6.99
C GLU A 132 -6.70 13.56 7.73
N GLN A 133 -6.21 13.27 8.94
CA GLN A 133 -5.32 14.18 9.69
C GLN A 133 -3.99 14.40 8.95
N LEU A 134 -3.42 13.34 8.38
CA LEU A 134 -2.17 13.42 7.60
C LEU A 134 -2.35 14.31 6.35
N ILE A 135 -3.48 14.21 5.64
CA ILE A 135 -3.79 15.03 4.45
C ILE A 135 -4.15 16.48 4.80
N SER A 136 -4.70 16.68 5.99
CA SER A 136 -5.01 18.01 6.51
C SER A 136 -3.80 18.71 7.12
N SER A 137 -2.65 18.03 7.20
CA SER A 137 -1.40 18.64 7.67
C SER A 137 -0.87 19.68 6.68
N GLY A 138 -0.03 20.60 7.18
CA GLY A 138 0.64 21.61 6.34
C GLY A 138 1.82 21.07 5.51
N ASP A 139 2.24 19.82 5.71
CA ASP A 139 3.40 19.22 5.04
C ASP A 139 2.98 18.52 3.74
N ASN A 140 3.38 19.05 2.58
CA ASN A 140 3.00 18.49 1.28
C ASN A 140 3.39 17.02 1.09
N THR A 141 4.52 16.58 1.67
CA THR A 141 4.94 15.18 1.60
C THR A 141 3.97 14.28 2.34
N MET A 142 3.55 14.69 3.54
CA MET A 142 2.53 13.98 4.33
C MET A 142 1.20 13.91 3.59
N ARG A 143 0.78 15.02 2.96
CA ARG A 143 -0.46 15.07 2.16
C ARG A 143 -0.44 14.07 0.99
N MET A 144 0.69 14.01 0.28
CA MET A 144 0.88 13.06 -0.82
C MET A 144 0.86 11.61 -0.34
N ILE A 145 1.51 11.31 0.79
CA ILE A 145 1.50 9.96 1.39
C ILE A 145 0.08 9.56 1.79
N GLY A 146 -0.67 10.46 2.44
CA GLY A 146 -2.06 10.20 2.80
C GLY A 146 -2.94 9.92 1.57
N CYS A 147 -2.77 10.69 0.50
CA CYS A 147 -3.47 10.45 -0.77
C CYS A 147 -3.11 9.08 -1.37
N SER A 148 -1.84 8.67 -1.33
CA SER A 148 -1.42 7.33 -1.77
C SER A 148 -2.08 6.23 -0.92
N ILE A 149 -2.21 6.42 0.40
CA ILE A 149 -2.88 5.44 1.28
C ILE A 149 -4.37 5.31 0.93
N ILE A 150 -5.09 6.44 0.76
CA ILE A 150 -6.50 6.40 0.31
C ILE A 150 -6.61 5.69 -1.03
N SER A 151 -5.74 6.02 -1.99
CA SER A 151 -5.76 5.42 -3.32
C SER A 151 -5.56 3.91 -3.28
N ALA A 152 -4.61 3.43 -2.47
CA ALA A 152 -4.35 2.00 -2.31
C ALA A 152 -5.52 1.28 -1.62
N LEU A 153 -6.14 1.88 -0.61
CA LEU A 153 -7.36 1.34 0.00
C LEU A 153 -8.46 1.21 -1.06
N MET A 154 -8.76 2.29 -1.78
CA MET A 154 -9.77 2.27 -2.85
C MET A 154 -9.46 1.21 -3.91
N GLN A 155 -8.21 1.09 -4.35
CA GLN A 155 -7.80 0.07 -5.32
C GLN A 155 -8.02 -1.34 -4.79
N GLU A 156 -7.68 -1.61 -3.53
CA GLU A 156 -7.89 -2.93 -2.94
C GLU A 156 -9.37 -3.27 -2.81
N TYR A 157 -10.24 -2.34 -2.45
CA TYR A 157 -11.68 -2.58 -2.35
C TYR A 157 -12.42 -2.60 -3.69
N ALA A 158 -11.90 -1.93 -4.72
CA ALA A 158 -12.51 -1.89 -6.05
C ALA A 158 -12.55 -3.29 -6.68
N VAL A 159 -11.51 -4.09 -6.43
CA VAL A 159 -11.31 -5.39 -7.06
C VAL A 159 -11.97 -6.51 -6.27
N THR A 160 -12.92 -7.20 -6.92
CA THR A 160 -13.67 -8.35 -6.37
C THR A 160 -13.12 -9.69 -6.82
N VAL A 161 -12.27 -9.72 -7.85
CA VAL A 161 -11.59 -10.92 -8.37
C VAL A 161 -10.16 -10.54 -8.78
N LYS A 162 -9.14 -11.06 -8.09
CA LYS A 162 -7.76 -11.11 -8.60
C LYS A 162 -7.37 -12.58 -8.72
N SER A 163 -6.74 -12.96 -9.83
CA SER A 163 -6.12 -14.29 -9.99
C SER A 163 -5.04 -14.59 -8.94
N THR A 164 -4.54 -13.55 -8.25
CA THR A 164 -3.49 -13.62 -7.24
C THR A 164 -3.99 -13.56 -5.79
N ASP A 165 -5.29 -13.35 -5.54
CA ASP A 165 -5.87 -13.24 -4.19
C ASP A 165 -6.15 -14.62 -3.58
N VAL A 166 -5.09 -15.40 -3.40
CA VAL A 166 -5.18 -16.66 -2.65
C VAL A 166 -5.55 -16.35 -1.20
N GLY A 167 -6.57 -17.03 -0.67
CA GLY A 167 -6.91 -17.01 0.75
C GLY A 167 -8.20 -16.29 1.13
N LEU A 168 -8.79 -15.48 0.25
CA LEU A 168 -10.15 -14.93 0.41
C LEU A 168 -11.09 -15.52 -0.63
N THR A 169 -12.31 -15.87 -0.23
CA THR A 169 -13.35 -16.30 -1.18
C THR A 169 -13.92 -15.09 -1.90
N TRP A 170 -14.49 -15.32 -3.09
CA TRP A 170 -15.20 -14.29 -3.84
C TRP A 170 -16.30 -13.61 -3.00
N GLU A 171 -17.06 -14.39 -2.22
CA GLU A 171 -18.09 -13.87 -1.33
C GLU A 171 -17.53 -12.90 -0.28
N THR A 172 -16.36 -13.22 0.26
CA THR A 172 -15.69 -12.36 1.24
C THR A 172 -15.22 -11.06 0.61
N HIS A 173 -14.67 -11.11 -0.61
CA HIS A 173 -14.33 -9.89 -1.36
C HIS A 173 -15.57 -9.02 -1.64
N PHE A 174 -16.67 -9.65 -2.02
CA PHE A 174 -17.93 -8.96 -2.29
C PHE A 174 -18.50 -8.28 -1.04
N LYS A 175 -18.54 -9.00 0.10
CA LYS A 175 -18.98 -8.45 1.39
C LYS A 175 -18.12 -7.26 1.82
N ALA A 176 -16.80 -7.39 1.71
CA ALA A 176 -15.86 -6.32 2.05
C ALA A 176 -16.07 -5.08 1.18
N LYS A 177 -16.24 -5.25 -0.15
CA LYS A 177 -16.52 -4.13 -1.08
C LYS A 177 -17.85 -3.45 -0.76
N LYS A 178 -18.92 -4.23 -0.58
CA LYS A 178 -20.25 -3.69 -0.25
C LYS A 178 -20.24 -2.91 1.05
N GLN A 179 -19.51 -3.39 2.04
CA GLN A 179 -19.33 -2.66 3.29
C GLN A 179 -18.60 -1.33 3.06
N PHE A 180 -17.48 -1.35 2.36
CA PHE A 180 -16.68 -0.17 2.05
C PHE A 180 -17.50 0.89 1.27
N GLU A 181 -18.33 0.47 0.32
CA GLU A 181 -19.26 1.33 -0.41
C GLU A 181 -20.25 2.05 0.52
N GLY A 182 -20.81 1.33 1.50
CA GLY A 182 -21.81 1.85 2.42
C GLY A 182 -21.28 2.82 3.47
N THR A 183 -19.99 2.72 3.84
CA THR A 183 -19.38 3.52 4.90
C THR A 183 -18.29 4.46 4.38
N ASP A 184 -17.19 3.90 3.89
CA ASP A 184 -15.93 4.61 3.76
C ASP A 184 -15.74 5.29 2.42
N LEU A 185 -16.32 4.75 1.34
CA LEU A 185 -16.27 5.38 0.02
C LEU A 185 -16.94 6.77 0.06
N ARG A 186 -18.11 6.86 0.71
CA ARG A 186 -18.81 8.14 0.92
C ARG A 186 -18.00 9.10 1.80
N ARG A 187 -17.40 8.59 2.88
CA ARG A 187 -16.53 9.36 3.77
C ARG A 187 -15.36 9.98 2.99
N ILE A 188 -14.65 9.17 2.20
CA ILE A 188 -13.54 9.60 1.36
C ILE A 188 -14.01 10.68 0.38
N PHE A 189 -15.11 10.45 -0.34
CA PHE A 189 -15.62 11.44 -1.31
C PHE A 189 -15.91 12.80 -0.66
N HIS A 190 -16.64 12.82 0.46
CA HIS A 190 -16.94 14.06 1.18
C HIS A 190 -15.66 14.77 1.64
N PHE A 191 -14.72 14.03 2.21
CA PHE A 191 -13.45 14.58 2.66
C PHE A 191 -12.66 15.24 1.52
N ILE A 192 -12.54 14.54 0.38
CA ILE A 192 -11.79 15.02 -0.78
C ILE A 192 -12.46 16.24 -1.43
N VAL A 193 -13.79 16.23 -1.58
CA VAL A 193 -14.54 17.38 -2.12
C VAL A 193 -14.39 18.61 -1.23
N ASN A 194 -14.46 18.44 0.09
CA ASN A 194 -14.22 19.54 1.03
C ASN A 194 -12.81 20.12 0.87
N LEU A 195 -11.79 19.27 0.78
CA LEU A 195 -10.41 19.71 0.54
C LEU A 195 -10.25 20.43 -0.80
N LEU A 196 -10.87 19.92 -1.88
CA LEU A 196 -10.87 20.59 -3.17
C LEU A 196 -11.53 21.98 -3.07
N GLY A 197 -12.64 22.09 -2.33
CA GLY A 197 -13.31 23.35 -2.06
C GLY A 197 -12.42 24.37 -1.34
N GLU A 198 -11.63 23.93 -0.36
CA GLU A 198 -10.64 24.80 0.30
C GLU A 198 -9.49 25.19 -0.63
N LEU A 199 -9.03 24.29 -1.50
CA LEU A 199 -7.97 24.59 -2.46
C LEU A 199 -8.38 25.63 -3.50
N VAL A 200 -9.66 25.66 -3.90
CA VAL A 200 -10.19 26.66 -4.84
C VAL A 200 -10.16 28.08 -4.26
N LYS A 201 -10.21 28.22 -2.93
CA LYS A 201 -10.14 29.53 -2.24
C LYS A 201 -8.71 30.09 -2.15
N VAL A 202 -7.69 29.29 -2.47
CA VAL A 202 -6.29 29.74 -2.40
C VAL A 202 -6.04 30.75 -3.52
N GLU A 203 -5.83 32.01 -3.14
CA GLU A 203 -5.48 33.09 -4.07
C GLU A 203 -3.97 33.09 -4.38
N GLY A 204 -3.60 33.38 -5.63
CA GLY A 204 -2.20 33.53 -6.07
C GLY A 204 -1.73 32.48 -7.07
N LYS A 205 -0.41 32.42 -7.31
CA LYS A 205 0.18 31.46 -8.25
C LYS A 205 0.20 30.06 -7.65
N MET A 206 -0.41 29.10 -8.36
CA MET A 206 -0.37 27.68 -8.04
C MET A 206 1.08 27.18 -8.00
N SER A 207 1.55 26.69 -6.86
CA SER A 207 2.87 26.05 -6.77
C SER A 207 2.84 24.68 -7.44
N GLN A 208 4.01 24.16 -7.86
CA GLN A 208 4.11 22.80 -8.42
C GLN A 208 3.62 21.74 -7.42
N GLU A 209 3.94 21.92 -6.14
CA GLU A 209 3.51 21.05 -5.05
C GLU A 209 1.98 21.03 -4.90
N LEU A 210 1.35 22.21 -4.90
CA LEU A 210 -0.10 22.34 -4.80
C LEU A 210 -0.80 21.75 -6.03
N SER A 211 -0.23 21.95 -7.22
CA SER A 211 -0.73 21.35 -8.46
C SER A 211 -0.65 19.82 -8.44
N ALA A 212 0.45 19.25 -7.92
CA ALA A 212 0.61 17.80 -7.81
C ALA A 212 -0.40 17.20 -6.82
N LEU A 213 -0.64 17.88 -5.70
CA LEU A 213 -1.65 17.48 -4.74
C LEU A 213 -3.06 17.59 -5.33
N LEU A 214 -3.38 18.69 -6.01
CA LEU A 214 -4.68 18.88 -6.67
C LEU A 214 -4.96 17.74 -7.64
N LEU A 215 -3.97 17.37 -8.47
CA LEU A 215 -4.09 16.23 -9.39
C LEU A 215 -4.42 14.93 -8.64
N LYS A 216 -3.73 14.64 -7.53
CA LYS A 216 -4.01 13.45 -6.72
C LYS A 216 -5.42 13.46 -6.14
N LEU A 217 -5.87 14.59 -5.60
CA LEU A 217 -7.23 14.73 -5.05
C LEU A 217 -8.29 14.55 -6.13
N LEU A 218 -8.08 15.11 -7.33
CA LEU A 218 -8.97 14.94 -8.47
C LEU A 218 -9.07 13.48 -8.91
N VAL A 219 -7.95 12.77 -8.99
CA VAL A 219 -7.94 11.33 -9.32
C VAL A 219 -8.71 10.51 -8.27
N ILE A 220 -8.57 10.83 -6.98
CA ILE A 220 -9.33 10.17 -5.92
C ILE A 220 -10.83 10.46 -6.08
N ALA A 221 -11.21 11.73 -6.30
CA ALA A 221 -12.60 12.12 -6.52
C ALA A 221 -13.19 11.42 -7.75
N GLU A 222 -12.48 11.43 -8.88
CA GLU A 222 -12.86 10.70 -10.09
C GLU A 222 -13.10 9.22 -9.78
N THR A 223 -12.15 8.56 -9.10
CA THR A 223 -12.26 7.14 -8.76
C THR A 223 -13.48 6.85 -7.89
N THR A 224 -13.86 7.75 -6.97
CA THR A 224 -15.10 7.60 -6.19
C THR A 224 -16.36 7.75 -7.06
N LEU A 225 -16.34 8.67 -8.03
CA LEU A 225 -17.49 8.95 -8.92
C LEU A 225 -17.67 7.86 -9.99
N THR A 226 -16.58 7.28 -10.47
CA THR A 226 -16.57 6.18 -11.44
C THR A 226 -16.54 4.80 -10.77
N TRP A 227 -16.80 4.74 -9.47
CA TRP A 227 -16.76 3.48 -8.71
C TRP A 227 -17.79 2.49 -9.26
N SER A 228 -17.35 1.27 -9.57
CA SER A 228 -18.25 0.20 -10.03
C SER A 228 -19.00 -0.41 -8.84
N PHE A 229 -20.13 0.19 -8.48
CA PHE A 229 -20.97 -0.24 -7.35
C PHE A 229 -21.52 -1.65 -7.52
N ILE A 230 -21.62 -2.36 -6.41
CA ILE A 230 -22.37 -3.62 -6.36
C ILE A 230 -23.87 -3.31 -6.44
N SER A 231 -24.50 -3.62 -7.57
CA SER A 231 -25.97 -3.50 -7.69
C SER A 231 -26.69 -4.72 -7.11
N LEU A 232 -27.80 -4.49 -6.41
CA LEU A 232 -28.67 -5.53 -5.82
C LEU A 232 -29.25 -6.53 -6.85
N HIS A 233 -29.25 -6.22 -8.14
CA HIS A 233 -29.91 -7.04 -9.18
C HIS A 233 -29.14 -8.28 -9.65
N TYR A 234 -27.87 -8.48 -9.29
CA TYR A 234 -27.09 -9.65 -9.72
C TYR A 234 -27.21 -10.89 -8.82
N ILE A 235 -28.12 -10.90 -7.84
CA ILE A 235 -28.32 -12.03 -6.90
C ILE A 235 -29.59 -12.83 -7.24
N LEU A 236 -30.32 -12.47 -8.32
CA LEU A 236 -31.58 -13.12 -8.71
C LEU A 236 -31.60 -13.66 -10.15
N LEU A 237 -30.46 -14.12 -10.67
CA LEU A 237 -30.41 -14.93 -11.90
C LEU A 237 -29.70 -16.26 -11.64
#